data_AF-A0A6P6S4P2-F1
#
_entry.id   AF-A0A6P6S4P2-F1
#
_cell.length_a   1.000
_cell.length_b   1.000
_cell.length_c   1.000
_cell.angle_alpha   90.00
_cell.angle_beta   90.00
_cell.angle_gamma   90.00
#
_symmetry.space_group_name_H-M   'P 1'
#
loop_
_entity.id
_entity.type
_entity.pdbx_description
1 polymer ?
#
loop_
_entity_poly.entity_id
_entity_poly.type
_entity_poly.pdbx_seq_one_letter_code
_entity_poly.pdbx_strand_id
1 'polypeptide(L)'
;MDVQFENFPKWLDSFLQRTFFGSCLNHELQKNELNRYCITCDLDACRYCISSGLHNEHTLLKIHRHVYKDVVPLDEMETHMDCTKIQPYKCNKKWVVALNPLPHCGSGAQIEGDVSCDVCKRRLNDPDQYRYCCIACKVEAFSRKRKEMEGSSLECTIVERPKRRRKGVPQRAHFY
;
A
#
# COMPACT_ATOMS: atom_id res chain seq x y z
N MET A 1 -23.40 1.11 10.84
CA MET A 1 -22.13 1.82 11.07
C MET A 1 -21.58 2.11 9.70
N ASP A 2 -21.63 3.38 9.30
CA ASP A 2 -21.29 3.82 7.95
C ASP A 2 -19.84 3.49 7.63
N VAL A 3 -19.63 2.66 6.61
CA VAL A 3 -18.31 2.45 6.03
C VAL A 3 -17.99 3.72 5.26
N GLN A 4 -17.35 4.69 5.92
CA GLN A 4 -16.73 5.82 5.25
C GLN A 4 -15.67 5.24 4.31
N PHE A 5 -15.96 5.20 3.01
CA PHE A 5 -14.95 4.92 2.01
C PHE A 5 -14.01 6.12 2.00
N GLU A 6 -12.79 5.93 2.51
CA GLU A 6 -11.71 6.87 2.25
C GLU A 6 -11.47 6.89 0.75
N ASN A 7 -11.92 7.97 0.10
CA ASN A 7 -11.53 8.26 -1.27
C ASN A 7 -10.09 8.77 -1.24
N PHE A 8 -9.14 7.88 -1.52
CA PHE A 8 -7.76 8.29 -1.69
C PHE A 8 -7.64 9.23 -2.89
N PRO A 9 -6.82 10.30 -2.79
CA PRO A 9 -6.54 11.16 -3.93
C PRO A 9 -5.90 10.37 -5.07
N LYS A 10 -6.27 10.68 -6.32
CA LYS A 10 -5.74 9.99 -7.52
C LYS A 10 -4.22 10.02 -7.63
N TRP A 11 -3.59 11.11 -7.17
CA TRP A 11 -2.13 11.27 -7.18
C TRP A 11 -1.43 10.23 -6.30
N LEU A 12 -2.11 9.67 -5.29
CA LEU A 12 -1.49 8.75 -4.34
C LEU A 12 -1.09 7.42 -5.00
N ASP A 13 -1.90 6.92 -5.94
CA ASP A 13 -1.58 5.70 -6.69
C ASP A 13 -0.32 5.91 -7.55
N SER A 14 -0.26 7.04 -8.27
CA SER A 14 0.92 7.43 -9.05
C SER A 14 2.15 7.61 -8.15
N PHE A 15 2.00 8.30 -7.02
CA PHE A 15 3.07 8.54 -6.05
C PHE A 15 3.69 7.26 -5.52
N LEU A 16 2.89 6.24 -5.20
CA LEU A 16 3.36 4.95 -4.70
C LEU A 16 4.10 4.10 -5.75
N GLN A 17 3.84 4.35 -7.03
CA GLN A 17 4.50 3.67 -8.16
C GLN A 17 5.83 4.32 -8.57
N ARG A 18 6.11 5.55 -8.11
CA ARG A 18 7.36 6.26 -8.44
C ARG A 18 8.56 5.62 -7.76
N THR A 19 9.70 5.72 -8.42
CA THR A 19 11.02 5.40 -7.85
C THR A 19 11.76 6.69 -7.55
N PHE A 20 11.92 7.03 -6.27
CA PHE A 20 12.61 8.24 -5.85
C PHE A 20 14.13 8.06 -5.80
N PHE A 21 14.84 9.19 -5.75
CA PHE A 21 16.30 9.29 -5.72
C PHE A 21 17.03 8.80 -6.98
N GLY A 22 16.31 8.63 -8.09
CA GLY A 22 16.93 8.53 -9.41
C GLY A 22 17.48 9.88 -9.90
N SER A 23 18.29 9.85 -10.95
CA SER A 23 18.81 11.06 -11.59
C SER A 23 17.74 11.72 -12.47
N CYS A 24 17.58 13.04 -12.34
CA CYS A 24 16.69 13.79 -13.23
C CYS A 24 17.24 13.82 -14.66
N LEU A 25 16.42 13.39 -15.62
CA LEU A 25 16.77 13.39 -17.05
C LEU A 25 16.81 14.79 -17.67
N ASN A 26 16.11 15.76 -17.07
CA ASN A 26 16.03 17.13 -17.59
C ASN A 26 17.22 18.00 -17.14
N HIS A 27 18.01 17.54 -16.16
CA HIS A 27 19.07 18.32 -15.56
C HIS A 27 20.31 17.45 -15.29
N GLU A 28 21.36 17.61 -16.08
CA GLU A 28 22.64 16.90 -15.93
C GLU A 28 23.58 17.56 -14.89
N LEU A 29 23.01 18.17 -13.86
CA LEU A 29 23.77 18.87 -12.82
C LEU A 29 23.98 17.98 -11.59
N GLN A 30 25.00 18.27 -10.80
CA GLN A 30 25.17 17.59 -9.51
C GLN A 30 23.97 17.84 -8.58
N LYS A 31 23.62 16.84 -7.76
CA LYS A 31 22.48 16.90 -6.83
C LYS A 31 21.13 17.07 -7.55
N ASN A 32 20.96 16.41 -8.69
CA ASN A 32 19.74 16.33 -9.49
C ASN A 32 18.82 15.17 -9.09
N GLU A 33 18.94 14.65 -7.88
CA GLU A 33 18.14 13.52 -7.39
C GLU A 33 16.64 13.87 -7.34
N LEU A 34 15.80 12.96 -7.81
CA LEU A 34 14.33 13.04 -7.77
C LEU A 34 13.83 12.73 -6.35
N ASN A 35 13.97 13.69 -5.45
CA ASN A 35 13.62 13.55 -4.02
C ASN A 35 12.42 14.43 -3.60
N ARG A 36 11.71 14.99 -4.58
CA ARG A 36 10.47 15.73 -4.38
C ARG A 36 9.39 15.17 -5.28
N TYR A 37 8.15 15.33 -4.88
CA TYR A 37 7.00 14.97 -5.69
C TYR A 37 6.01 16.13 -5.70
N CYS A 38 5.60 16.54 -6.88
CA CYS A 38 4.62 17.58 -7.05
C CYS A 38 3.23 16.97 -7.17
N ILE A 39 2.39 17.19 -6.17
CA ILE A 39 1.00 16.69 -6.14
C ILE A 39 0.19 17.31 -7.28
N THR A 40 0.38 18.61 -7.54
CA THR A 40 -0.33 19.33 -8.61
C THR A 40 -0.01 18.80 -10.00
N CYS A 41 1.26 18.46 -10.26
CA CYS A 41 1.70 17.94 -11.55
C CYS A 41 1.63 16.42 -11.66
N ASP A 42 1.47 15.70 -10.54
CA ASP A 42 1.63 14.25 -10.45
C ASP A 42 2.99 13.76 -11.03
N LEU A 43 4.06 14.46 -10.65
CA LEU A 43 5.41 14.21 -11.16
C LEU A 43 6.47 14.29 -10.05
N ASP A 44 7.44 13.40 -10.12
CA ASP A 44 8.67 13.48 -9.36
C ASP A 44 9.59 14.58 -9.92
N ALA A 45 10.30 15.25 -9.02
CA ALA A 45 11.05 16.46 -9.32
C ALA A 45 12.36 16.49 -8.53
N CYS A 46 13.41 17.04 -9.16
CA CYS A 46 14.64 17.38 -8.46
C CYS A 46 14.61 18.85 -8.02
N ARG A 47 15.64 19.28 -7.28
CA ARG A 47 15.74 20.67 -6.81
C ARG A 47 15.70 21.71 -7.94
N TYR A 48 16.20 21.35 -9.13
CA TYR A 48 16.26 22.23 -10.29
C TYR A 48 14.90 22.38 -10.98
N CYS A 49 14.13 21.28 -11.06
CA CYS A 49 12.75 21.33 -11.54
C CYS A 49 11.92 22.32 -10.69
N ILE A 50 12.09 22.27 -9.37
CA ILE A 50 11.36 23.19 -8.47
C ILE A 50 11.84 24.64 -8.64
N SER A 51 13.14 24.87 -8.78
CA SER A 51 13.69 26.23 -8.93
C SER A 51 13.40 26.87 -10.30
N SER A 52 12.92 26.11 -11.29
CA SER A 52 12.62 26.62 -12.63
C SER A 52 11.45 27.60 -12.69
N GLY A 53 10.70 27.76 -11.58
CA GLY A 53 9.52 28.61 -11.49
C GLY A 53 8.21 27.91 -11.87
N LEU A 54 8.27 26.77 -12.57
CA LEU A 54 7.10 25.97 -12.97
C LEU A 54 6.30 25.39 -11.80
N HIS A 55 6.84 25.43 -10.57
CA HIS A 55 6.25 24.85 -9.36
C HIS A 55 6.04 25.85 -8.22
N ASN A 56 6.12 27.16 -8.47
CA ASN A 56 6.10 28.18 -7.40
C ASN A 56 4.83 28.17 -6.54
N GLU A 57 3.70 27.71 -7.10
CA GLU A 57 2.40 27.64 -6.41
C GLU A 57 1.88 26.21 -6.28
N HIS A 58 2.73 25.22 -6.56
CA HIS A 58 2.34 23.82 -6.50
C HIS A 58 2.55 23.23 -5.11
N THR A 59 1.72 22.24 -4.79
CA THR A 59 1.91 21.44 -3.58
C THR A 59 3.02 20.42 -3.80
N LEU A 60 4.03 20.45 -2.95
CA LEU A 60 5.23 19.63 -3.05
C LEU A 60 5.40 18.78 -1.80
N LEU A 61 5.67 17.49 -2.00
CA LEU A 61 6.09 16.55 -0.98
C LEU A 61 7.60 16.37 -1.00
N LYS A 62 8.25 16.40 0.16
CA LYS A 62 9.68 16.05 0.28
C LYS A 62 9.88 14.61 0.72
N ILE A 63 10.48 13.81 -0.16
CA ILE A 63 10.79 12.41 0.11
C ILE A 63 12.15 12.32 0.81
N HIS A 64 12.20 11.52 1.88
CA HIS A 64 13.39 11.19 2.64
C HIS A 64 13.67 9.68 2.52
N ARG A 65 14.88 9.26 2.89
CA ARG A 65 15.26 7.84 2.90
C ARG A 65 15.52 7.37 4.32
N HIS A 66 14.86 6.30 4.74
CA HIS A 66 15.08 5.62 6.01
C HIS A 66 15.20 4.11 5.79
N VAL A 67 16.31 3.51 6.24
CA VAL A 67 16.59 2.06 6.08
C VAL A 67 16.29 1.60 4.64
N TYR A 68 16.89 2.30 3.66
CA TYR A 68 16.76 2.02 2.23
C TYR A 68 15.33 2.10 1.65
N LYS A 69 14.39 2.73 2.35
CA LYS A 69 13.02 2.95 1.87
C LYS A 69 12.62 4.41 1.90
N ASP A 70 11.70 4.74 1.00
CA ASP A 70 11.18 6.08 0.82
C ASP A 70 10.14 6.36 1.91
N VAL A 71 10.35 7.47 2.60
CA VAL A 71 9.51 7.93 3.70
C VAL A 71 9.18 9.41 3.52
N VAL A 72 8.03 9.81 4.03
CA VAL A 72 7.63 11.22 4.09
C VAL A 72 7.42 11.63 5.55
N PRO A 73 7.69 12.89 5.92
CA PRO A 73 7.33 13.42 7.22
C PRO A 73 5.83 13.20 7.49
N LEU A 74 5.50 12.75 8.70
CA LEU A 74 4.12 12.43 9.07
C LEU A 74 3.23 13.69 9.03
N ASP A 75 3.75 14.78 9.59
CA ASP A 75 3.11 16.09 9.63
C ASP A 75 2.79 16.63 8.23
N GLU A 76 3.70 16.46 7.27
CA GLU A 76 3.49 16.84 5.88
C GLU A 76 2.41 15.96 5.22
N MET A 77 2.47 14.64 5.41
CA MET A 77 1.55 13.69 4.79
C MET A 77 0.11 13.77 5.34
N GLU A 78 -0.04 14.06 6.63
CA GLU A 78 -1.34 14.24 7.29
C GLU A 78 -2.16 15.41 6.71
N THR A 79 -1.50 16.39 6.08
CA THR A 79 -2.21 17.49 5.40
C THR A 79 -2.87 17.07 4.08
N HIS A 80 -2.52 15.88 3.56
CA HIS A 80 -2.95 15.42 2.23
C HIS A 80 -3.74 14.11 2.25
N MET A 81 -3.59 13.29 3.29
CA MET A 81 -4.36 12.06 3.47
C MET A 81 -4.47 11.71 4.95
N ASP A 82 -5.52 10.95 5.30
CA ASP A 82 -5.61 10.41 6.65
C ASP A 82 -4.50 9.36 6.88
N CYS A 83 -3.61 9.67 7.82
CA CYS A 83 -2.55 8.77 8.25
C CYS A 83 -2.95 7.93 9.48
N THR A 84 -4.19 8.03 9.97
CA THR A 84 -4.63 7.20 11.10
C THR A 84 -4.51 5.72 10.77
N LYS A 85 -4.23 4.92 11.80
CA LYS A 85 -3.98 3.47 11.74
C LYS A 85 -2.77 3.06 10.89
N ILE A 86 -1.99 3.98 10.34
CA ILE A 86 -0.66 3.70 9.78
C ILE A 86 0.38 3.85 10.90
N GLN A 87 1.26 2.86 11.04
CA GLN A 87 2.36 2.94 11.97
C GLN A 87 3.38 4.01 11.53
N PRO A 88 3.62 5.05 12.34
CA PRO A 88 4.71 5.99 12.11
C PRO A 88 6.03 5.40 12.61
N TYR A 89 7.12 5.82 11.97
CA TYR A 89 8.49 5.47 12.36
C TYR A 89 9.22 6.73 12.80
N LYS A 90 10.18 6.56 13.73
CA LYS A 90 11.03 7.66 14.17
C LYS A 90 12.32 7.65 13.36
N CYS A 91 12.57 8.70 12.58
CA CYS A 91 13.78 8.89 11.77
C CYS A 91 14.41 10.23 12.11
N ASN A 92 15.66 10.25 12.57
CA ASN A 92 16.39 11.48 12.93
C ASN A 92 15.58 12.43 13.84
N LYS A 93 14.96 11.88 14.88
CA LYS A 93 14.08 12.59 15.84
C LYS A 93 12.77 13.15 15.24
N LYS A 94 12.45 12.88 13.98
CA LYS A 94 11.18 13.24 13.33
C LYS A 94 10.30 12.01 13.14
N TRP A 95 8.98 12.20 13.15
CA TRP A 95 8.02 11.17 12.79
C TRP A 95 7.87 11.13 11.27
N VAL A 96 7.93 9.94 10.71
CA VAL A 96 7.81 9.69 9.27
C VAL A 96 6.88 8.51 9.03
N VAL A 97 6.23 8.48 7.87
CA VAL A 97 5.49 7.32 7.38
C VAL A 97 6.17 6.76 6.15
N ALA A 98 6.20 5.44 6.06
CA ALA A 98 6.79 4.75 4.92
C ALA A 98 5.79 4.67 3.77
N LEU A 99 6.27 4.86 2.55
CA LEU A 99 5.47 4.68 1.34
C LEU A 99 5.16 3.20 1.14
N ASN A 100 6.20 2.37 1.19
CA ASN A 100 6.14 0.93 0.93
C ASN A 100 6.60 0.12 2.16
N PRO A 101 6.24 -1.18 2.25
CA PRO A 101 6.66 -2.02 3.37
C PRO A 101 8.18 -2.00 3.55
N LEU A 102 8.64 -1.77 4.79
CA LEU A 102 10.06 -1.87 5.10
C LEU A 102 10.53 -3.32 4.91
N PRO A 103 11.82 -3.54 4.54
CA PRO A 103 12.40 -4.89 4.56
C PRO A 103 12.21 -5.48 5.95
N HIS A 104 11.78 -6.75 6.03
CA HIS A 104 11.64 -7.43 7.32
C HIS A 104 12.94 -7.29 8.10
N CYS A 105 12.88 -6.68 9.28
CA CYS A 105 13.95 -6.89 10.25
C CYS A 105 13.86 -8.37 10.59
N GLY A 106 14.91 -9.11 10.27
CA GLY A 106 14.90 -10.56 10.29
C GLY A 106 14.51 -11.15 11.65
N SER A 107 14.19 -12.44 11.56
CA SER A 107 14.01 -13.43 12.64
C SER A 107 12.73 -13.40 13.45
N GLY A 108 12.09 -14.57 13.47
CA GLY A 108 10.94 -14.91 14.29
C GLY A 108 9.90 -15.58 13.43
N ALA A 109 9.76 -16.90 13.57
CA ALA A 109 8.60 -17.64 13.10
C ALA A 109 7.34 -16.81 13.41
N GLN A 110 6.38 -16.76 12.48
CA GLN A 110 5.06 -16.22 12.80
C GLN A 110 4.57 -16.95 14.04
N ILE A 111 4.61 -16.29 15.20
CA ILE A 111 4.00 -16.82 16.41
C ILE A 111 2.51 -16.65 16.16
N GLU A 112 1.80 -17.77 16.13
CA GLU A 112 0.35 -17.80 15.96
C GLU A 112 -0.28 -16.89 17.03
N GLY A 113 -0.85 -15.76 16.60
CA GLY A 113 -1.42 -14.73 17.49
C GLY A 113 -0.70 -13.38 17.53
N ASP A 114 0.46 -13.19 16.89
CA ASP A 114 1.10 -11.87 16.81
C ASP A 114 0.33 -10.96 15.81
N VAL A 115 -0.17 -9.83 16.31
CA VAL A 115 -0.99 -8.93 15.51
C VAL A 115 -0.12 -8.21 14.48
N SER A 116 -0.52 -8.37 13.21
CA SER A 116 0.27 -7.98 12.06
C SER A 116 -0.53 -7.10 11.10
N CYS A 117 0.19 -6.38 10.23
CA CYS A 117 -0.36 -5.56 9.18
C CYS A 117 -1.41 -6.34 8.37
N ASP A 118 -2.59 -5.76 8.18
CA ASP A 118 -3.72 -6.42 7.52
C ASP A 118 -3.37 -6.95 6.12
N VAL A 119 -2.43 -6.28 5.43
CA VAL A 119 -2.03 -6.57 4.05
C VAL A 119 -0.77 -7.43 3.96
N CYS A 120 0.37 -6.93 4.44
CA CYS A 120 1.66 -7.59 4.25
C CYS A 120 2.06 -8.53 5.40
N LYS A 121 1.22 -8.66 6.44
CA LYS A 121 1.46 -9.52 7.62
C LYS A 121 2.75 -9.22 8.38
N ARG A 122 3.31 -8.02 8.22
CA ARG A 122 4.42 -7.51 9.02
C ARG A 122 3.94 -7.19 10.44
N ARG A 123 4.70 -7.57 11.46
CA ARG A 123 4.45 -7.18 12.86
C ARG A 123 4.36 -5.67 13.03
N LEU A 124 3.37 -5.22 13.79
CA LEU A 124 3.20 -3.81 14.18
C LEU A 124 3.72 -3.59 15.60
N ASN A 125 4.21 -2.39 15.89
CA ASN A 125 4.76 -2.04 17.20
C ASN A 125 3.65 -1.89 18.26
N ASP A 126 2.49 -1.38 17.84
CA ASP A 126 1.31 -1.19 18.68
C ASP A 126 0.07 -1.59 17.86
N PRO A 127 -0.44 -2.82 18.06
CA PRO A 127 -1.55 -3.33 17.28
C PRO A 127 -2.93 -2.77 17.68
N ASP A 128 -3.07 -2.21 18.88
CA ASP A 128 -4.31 -1.57 19.29
C ASP A 128 -4.46 -0.21 18.58
N GLN A 129 -3.32 0.45 18.35
CA GLN A 129 -3.27 1.73 17.66
C GLN A 129 -3.21 1.58 16.13
N TYR A 130 -2.43 0.64 15.59
CA TYR A 130 -2.11 0.56 14.16
C TYR A 130 -2.65 -0.72 13.49
N ARG A 131 -3.01 -0.59 12.20
CA ARG A 131 -3.43 -1.72 11.34
C ARG A 131 -2.58 -1.89 10.10
N TYR A 132 -1.88 -0.83 9.68
CA TYR A 132 -1.07 -0.80 8.47
C TYR A 132 0.36 -0.40 8.80
N CYS A 133 1.34 -1.06 8.18
CA CYS A 133 2.75 -0.71 8.39
C CYS A 133 3.24 0.43 7.50
N CYS A 134 2.50 0.79 6.44
CA CYS A 134 2.90 1.79 5.45
C CYS A 134 1.67 2.28 4.66
N ILE A 135 1.85 3.36 3.90
CA ILE A 135 0.81 3.98 3.07
C ILE A 135 0.26 2.99 2.03
N ALA A 136 1.14 2.28 1.30
CA ALA A 136 0.73 1.30 0.30
C ALA A 136 -0.20 0.22 0.88
N CYS A 137 0.09 -0.28 2.09
CA CYS A 137 -0.78 -1.25 2.75
C CYS A 137 -2.15 -0.68 3.11
N LYS A 138 -2.24 0.59 3.53
CA LYS A 138 -3.54 1.23 3.78
C LYS A 138 -4.32 1.32 2.46
N VAL A 139 -3.75 1.91 1.42
CA VAL A 139 -4.40 2.07 0.10
C VAL A 139 -4.86 0.73 -0.48
N GLU A 140 -4.03 -0.31 -0.38
CA GLU A 140 -4.35 -1.64 -0.86
C GLU A 140 -5.52 -2.29 -0.09
N ALA A 141 -5.55 -2.15 1.24
CA ALA A 141 -6.62 -2.72 2.08
C ALA A 141 -7.99 -2.13 1.70
N PHE A 142 -8.06 -0.82 1.48
CA PHE A 142 -9.30 -0.16 1.05
C PHE A 142 -9.67 -0.53 -0.39
N SER A 143 -8.68 -0.67 -1.28
CA SER A 143 -8.92 -1.12 -2.65
C SER A 143 -9.51 -2.53 -2.72
N ARG A 144 -9.07 -3.45 -1.84
CA ARG A 144 -9.65 -4.80 -1.72
C ARG A 144 -11.10 -4.76 -1.21
N LYS A 145 -11.37 -3.99 -0.16
CA LYS A 145 -12.73 -3.81 0.39
C LYS A 145 -13.72 -3.28 -0.65
N ARG A 146 -13.31 -2.29 -1.46
CA ARG A 146 -14.16 -1.77 -2.56
C ARG A 146 -14.55 -2.86 -3.55
N LYS A 147 -13.59 -3.68 -3.98
CA LYS A 147 -13.82 -4.80 -4.92
C LYS A 147 -14.74 -5.87 -4.35
N GLU A 148 -14.61 -6.20 -3.07
CA GLU A 148 -15.48 -7.18 -2.40
C GLU A 148 -16.95 -6.70 -2.36
N MET A 149 -17.16 -5.41 -2.13
CA MET A 149 -18.50 -4.82 -2.09
C MET A 149 -19.12 -4.71 -3.47
N GLU A 150 -18.35 -4.28 -4.48
CA GLU A 150 -18.77 -4.25 -5.89
C GLU A 150 -19.01 -5.65 -6.47
N GLY A 151 -18.22 -6.64 -6.05
CA GLY A 151 -18.34 -8.04 -6.46
C GLY A 151 -19.53 -8.78 -5.84
N SER A 152 -20.12 -8.28 -4.75
CA SER A 152 -21.28 -8.93 -4.10
C SER A 152 -22.62 -8.73 -4.83
N SER A 153 -22.68 -7.89 -5.87
CA SER A 153 -23.90 -7.64 -6.65
C SER A 153 -24.06 -8.51 -7.90
N LEU A 154 -23.08 -9.38 -8.23
CA LEU A 154 -23.16 -10.25 -9.41
C LEU A 154 -22.50 -11.62 -9.15
N GLU A 155 -23.05 -12.44 -8.26
CA GLU A 155 -22.87 -13.90 -8.34
C GLU A 155 -23.94 -14.68 -7.56
N CYS A 156 -25.17 -14.71 -8.10
CA CYS A 156 -25.99 -15.91 -8.01
C CYS A 156 -25.68 -16.81 -9.21
N THR A 157 -24.45 -17.31 -9.32
CA THR A 157 -24.20 -18.46 -10.18
C THR A 157 -24.63 -19.70 -9.41
N ILE A 158 -25.73 -20.29 -9.89
CA ILE A 158 -26.19 -21.62 -9.50
C ILE A 158 -25.02 -22.57 -9.73
N VAL A 159 -24.31 -22.93 -8.66
CA VAL A 159 -23.35 -24.03 -8.73
C VAL A 159 -24.18 -25.29 -8.85
N GLU A 160 -24.39 -25.77 -10.08
CA GLU A 160 -24.97 -27.08 -10.31
C GLU A 160 -24.12 -28.10 -9.54
N ARG A 161 -24.72 -28.69 -8.50
CA ARG A 161 -24.11 -29.76 -7.72
C ARG A 161 -23.68 -30.89 -8.67
N PRO A 162 -22.44 -31.42 -8.58
CA PRO A 162 -22.04 -32.54 -9.42
C PRO A 162 -22.97 -33.73 -9.17
N LYS A 163 -23.64 -34.22 -10.22
CA LYS A 163 -24.46 -35.45 -10.14
C LYS A 163 -23.55 -36.61 -9.73
N ARG A 164 -23.63 -37.03 -8.47
CA ARG A 164 -23.01 -38.28 -7.99
C ARG A 164 -23.54 -39.43 -8.84
N ARG A 165 -22.69 -40.01 -9.71
CA ARG A 165 -23.00 -41.28 -10.38
C ARG A 165 -23.17 -42.35 -9.31
N ARG A 166 -24.38 -42.93 -9.21
CA ARG A 166 -24.62 -44.12 -8.38
C ARG A 166 -23.74 -45.25 -8.94
N LYS A 167 -22.87 -45.83 -8.12
CA LYS A 167 -22.25 -47.12 -8.46
C LYS A 167 -23.40 -48.13 -8.65
N GLY A 168 -23.44 -48.78 -9.81
CA GLY A 168 -24.40 -49.84 -10.07
C GLY A 168 -24.25 -50.97 -9.04
N VAL A 169 -25.36 -51.64 -8.73
CA VAL A 169 -25.35 -52.83 -7.86
C VAL A 169 -24.50 -53.91 -8.53
N PRO A 170 -23.48 -54.47 -7.87
CA PRO A 170 -22.67 -55.52 -8.47
C PRO A 170 -23.53 -56.78 -8.64
N GLN A 171 -23.64 -57.29 -9.86
CA GLN A 171 -24.22 -58.62 -10.11
C GLN A 171 -23.23 -59.69 -9.64
N ARG A 172 -23.69 -60.62 -8.80
CA ARG A 172 -22.92 -61.83 -8.46
C ARG A 172 -22.87 -62.74 -9.68
N ALA A 173 -21.70 -63.29 -9.97
CA ALA A 173 -21.55 -64.31 -11.00
C ALA A 173 -22.33 -65.58 -10.61
N HIS A 174 -22.99 -66.21 -11.59
CA HIS A 174 -23.56 -67.53 -11.43
C HIS A 174 -22.43 -68.57 -11.41
N PHE A 175 -22.44 -69.42 -10.37
CA PHE A 175 -21.59 -70.60 -10.30
C PHE A 175 -22.18 -71.68 -11.21
N TYR A 176 -21.34 -72.29 -12.07
CA TYR A 176 -21.65 -73.56 -12.73
C TYR A 176 -21.45 -74.71 -11.74
#